data_AF-A0A2X3EX23-F1
#
_entry.id   AF-A0A2X3EX23-F1
#
_cell.length_a   1.000
_cell.length_b   1.000
_cell.length_c   1.000
_cell.angle_alpha   90.00
_cell.angle_beta   90.00
_cell.angle_gamma   90.00
#
_symmetry.space_group_name_H-M   'P 1'
#
loop_
_entity.id
_entity.type
_entity.pdbx_description
1 polymer ?
#
loop_
_entity_poly.entity_id
_entity_poly.type
_entity_poly.pdbx_seq_one_letter_code
_entity_poly.pdbx_strand_id
1 'polypeptide(L)'
;MQALRANAMDDTAFMLELINQAYHENVKDLAALKKAMFSHDRDIVRYHLHRINGTAQLIGATSLHVLADKLENALASEQPLSLFGEDMQLLEQQLIALGKAMDNFLKREGLTSRE
;
A
#
# COMPACT_ATOMS: atom_id res chain seq x y z
N MET A 1 5.14 10.59 7.93
CA MET A 1 6.00 10.17 9.07
C MET A 1 5.34 10.28 10.44
N GLN A 2 4.50 11.29 10.75
CA GLN A 2 3.91 11.40 12.10
C GLN A 2 3.05 10.19 12.50
N ALA A 3 2.20 9.69 11.60
CA ALA A 3 1.37 8.50 11.85
C ALA A 3 2.23 7.25 12.15
N LEU A 4 3.23 6.98 11.32
CA LEU A 4 4.20 5.91 11.53
C LEU A 4 4.92 6.02 12.88
N ARG A 5 5.44 7.21 13.21
CA ARG A 5 6.11 7.46 14.49
C ARG A 5 5.19 7.20 15.67
N ALA A 6 3.96 7.68 15.61
CA ALA A 6 2.96 7.45 16.65
C ALA A 6 2.65 5.95 16.81
N ASN A 7 2.42 5.25 15.69
CA ASN A 7 2.12 3.80 15.69
C ASN A 7 3.30 2.96 16.16
N ALA A 8 4.53 3.44 15.96
CA ALA A 8 5.73 2.79 16.41
C ALA A 8 6.25 3.31 17.76
N MET A 9 5.51 4.19 18.45
CA MET A 9 5.92 4.77 19.74
C MET A 9 7.31 5.44 19.69
N ASP A 10 7.66 6.06 18.56
CA ASP A 10 8.98 6.64 18.23
C ASP A 10 10.16 5.64 18.30
N ASP A 11 9.90 4.33 18.35
CA ASP A 11 10.93 3.29 18.25
C ASP A 11 11.33 3.08 16.78
N THR A 12 12.58 3.41 16.44
CA THR A 12 13.11 3.28 15.09
C THR A 12 13.17 1.85 14.57
N ALA A 13 13.50 0.88 15.42
CA ALA A 13 13.55 -0.52 15.01
C ALA A 13 12.13 -1.03 14.69
N PHE A 14 11.16 -0.66 15.52
CA PHE A 14 9.77 -1.03 15.29
C PHE A 14 9.15 -0.28 14.09
N MET A 15 9.50 0.99 13.85
CA MET A 15 9.11 1.70 12.63
C MET A 15 9.57 0.94 11.38
N LEU A 16 10.80 0.44 11.38
CA LEU A 16 11.36 -0.30 10.26
C LEU A 16 10.66 -1.63 10.03
N GLU A 17 10.39 -2.37 11.10
CA GLU A 17 9.62 -3.62 11.03
C GLU A 17 8.22 -3.36 10.45
N LEU A 18 7.53 -2.34 10.96
CA LEU A 18 6.18 -1.99 10.54
C LEU A 18 6.13 -1.60 9.05
N ILE A 19 7.06 -0.75 8.61
CA ILE A 19 7.14 -0.36 7.20
C ILE A 19 7.49 -1.57 6.32
N ASN A 20 8.43 -2.42 6.75
CA ASN A 20 8.84 -3.58 5.98
C ASN A 20 7.70 -4.59 5.81
N GLN A 21 6.98 -4.89 6.90
CA GLN A 21 5.82 -5.76 6.86
C GLN A 21 4.72 -5.17 5.96
N ALA A 22 4.39 -3.89 6.15
CA ALA A 22 3.39 -3.18 5.36
C ALA A 22 3.67 -3.22 3.86
N TYR A 23 4.93 -3.03 3.46
CA TYR A 23 5.31 -3.11 2.05
C TYR A 23 5.14 -4.51 1.47
N HIS A 24 5.62 -5.54 2.18
CA HIS A 24 5.50 -6.92 1.72
C HIS A 24 4.04 -7.39 1.64
N GLU A 25 3.20 -6.96 2.58
CA GLU A 25 1.76 -7.20 2.52
C GLU A 25 1.13 -6.51 1.32
N ASN A 26 1.41 -5.22 1.12
CA ASN A 26 0.86 -4.47 -0.02
C ASN A 26 1.31 -5.02 -1.39
N VAL A 27 2.54 -5.54 -1.52
CA VAL A 27 3.00 -6.19 -2.75
C VAL A 27 2.19 -7.45 -3.04
N LYS A 28 1.91 -8.27 -2.02
CA LYS A 28 1.07 -9.47 -2.16
C LYS A 28 -0.38 -9.08 -2.49
N ASP A 29 -0.92 -8.08 -1.80
CA ASP A 29 -2.27 -7.59 -2.03
C ASP A 29 -2.42 -6.98 -3.43
N LEU A 30 -1.43 -6.23 -3.93
CA LEU A 30 -1.43 -5.70 -5.30
C LEU A 30 -1.44 -6.82 -6.34
N ALA A 31 -0.65 -7.87 -6.15
CA ALA A 31 -0.61 -9.01 -7.08
C ALA A 31 -1.97 -9.72 -7.12
N ALA A 32 -2.59 -9.95 -5.97
CA ALA A 32 -3.90 -10.58 -5.87
C ALA A 32 -5.01 -9.68 -6.44
N LEU A 33 -4.97 -8.38 -6.14
CA LEU A 33 -5.86 -7.35 -6.69
C LEU A 33 -5.81 -7.33 -8.21
N LYS A 34 -4.62 -7.33 -8.83
CA LYS A 34 -4.45 -7.38 -10.29
C LYS A 34 -5.09 -8.62 -10.91
N LYS A 35 -4.91 -9.79 -10.27
CA LYS A 35 -5.54 -11.04 -10.72
C LYS A 35 -7.06 -10.96 -10.63
N ALA A 36 -7.58 -10.41 -9.55
CA ALA A 36 -9.02 -10.23 -9.34
C ALA A 36 -9.66 -9.24 -10.31
N MET A 37 -8.93 -8.16 -10.65
CA MET A 37 -9.33 -7.22 -11.70
C MET A 37 -9.45 -7.93 -13.06
N PHE A 38 -8.52 -8.81 -13.40
CA PHE A 38 -8.58 -9.60 -14.64
C PHE A 38 -9.76 -10.58 -14.66
N SER A 39 -10.04 -11.26 -13.54
CA SER A 39 -11.17 -12.18 -13.41
C SER A 39 -12.51 -11.48 -13.09
N HIS A 40 -12.53 -10.15 -13.02
CA HIS A 40 -13.70 -9.34 -12.66
C HIS A 40 -14.34 -9.72 -11.31
N ASP A 41 -13.53 -10.21 -10.36
CA ASP A 41 -13.99 -10.60 -9.03
C ASP A 41 -14.03 -9.38 -8.09
N ARG A 42 -15.19 -8.74 -8.01
CA ARG A 42 -15.36 -7.50 -7.23
C ARG A 42 -15.12 -7.68 -5.73
N ASP A 43 -15.46 -8.84 -5.17
CA ASP A 43 -15.33 -9.06 -3.73
C ASP A 43 -13.86 -9.19 -3.34
N ILE A 44 -13.07 -9.90 -4.16
CA ILE A 44 -11.62 -9.99 -3.97
C ILE A 44 -10.95 -8.63 -4.24
N VAL A 45 -11.40 -7.87 -5.25
CA VAL A 45 -10.93 -6.50 -5.50
C VAL A 45 -11.17 -5.61 -4.27
N ARG A 46 -12.37 -5.65 -3.69
CA ARG A 46 -12.72 -4.88 -2.48
C ARG A 46 -11.81 -5.24 -1.32
N TYR A 47 -11.63 -6.54 -1.08
CA TYR A 47 -10.82 -7.03 0.03
C TYR A 47 -9.38 -6.53 -0.05
N HIS A 48 -8.71 -6.68 -1.19
CA HIS A 48 -7.32 -6.25 -1.31
C HIS A 48 -7.15 -4.73 -1.35
N LEU A 49 -8.09 -3.98 -1.92
CA LEU A 49 -8.07 -2.51 -1.83
C LEU A 49 -8.19 -2.02 -0.40
N HIS A 50 -9.13 -2.58 0.37
CA HIS A 50 -9.31 -2.24 1.79
C HIS A 50 -8.03 -2.50 2.60
N ARG A 51 -7.36 -3.64 2.35
CA ARG A 51 -6.09 -3.95 3.00
C ARG A 51 -4.98 -2.96 2.63
N ILE A 52 -4.82 -2.65 1.35
CA ILE A 52 -3.83 -1.66 0.90
C ILE A 52 -4.11 -0.29 1.52
N ASN A 53 -5.39 0.10 1.58
CA ASN A 53 -5.85 1.34 2.20
C ASN A 53 -5.42 1.42 3.68
N GLY A 54 -5.81 0.42 4.47
CA GLY A 54 -5.49 0.36 5.91
C GLY A 54 -3.99 0.33 6.18
N THR A 55 -3.25 -0.47 5.43
CA THR A 55 -1.79 -0.56 5.55
C THR A 55 -1.10 0.77 5.18
N ALA A 56 -1.56 1.45 4.14
CA ALA A 56 -1.05 2.76 3.75
C ALA A 56 -1.31 3.83 4.82
N GLN A 57 -2.49 3.79 5.45
CA GLN A 57 -2.82 4.67 6.57
C GLN A 57 -1.89 4.43 7.77
N LEU A 58 -1.69 3.16 8.13
CA LEU A 58 -0.85 2.73 9.26
C LEU A 58 0.58 3.28 9.17
N ILE A 59 1.20 3.22 8.00
CA ILE A 59 2.57 3.71 7.80
C ILE A 59 2.63 5.19 7.37
N GLY A 60 1.48 5.85 7.24
CA GLY A 60 1.39 7.23 6.78
C GLY A 60 1.87 7.45 5.34
N ALA A 61 1.67 6.46 4.46
CA ALA A 61 1.90 6.57 3.02
C ALA A 61 0.74 7.32 2.36
N THR A 62 0.67 8.64 2.57
CA THR A 62 -0.50 9.48 2.28
C THR A 62 -0.99 9.36 0.84
N SER A 63 -0.11 9.42 -0.17
CA SER A 63 -0.55 9.30 -1.56
C SER A 63 -1.19 7.95 -1.86
N LEU A 64 -0.63 6.87 -1.29
CA LEU A 64 -1.12 5.50 -1.46
C LEU A 64 -2.47 5.32 -0.76
N HIS A 65 -2.60 5.87 0.44
CA HIS A 65 -3.85 5.88 1.19
C HIS A 65 -4.96 6.60 0.41
N VAL A 66 -4.70 7.82 -0.08
CA VAL A 66 -5.69 8.61 -0.84
C VAL A 66 -6.14 7.88 -2.11
N LEU A 67 -5.21 7.24 -2.83
CA LEU A 67 -5.53 6.52 -4.06
C LEU A 67 -6.32 5.23 -3.78
N ALA A 68 -5.91 4.46 -2.77
CA ALA A 68 -6.62 3.25 -2.37
C ALA A 68 -8.03 3.58 -1.85
N ASP A 69 -8.19 4.65 -1.08
CA ASP A 69 -9.47 5.13 -0.56
C ASP A 69 -10.40 5.59 -1.71
N LYS A 70 -9.87 6.31 -2.70
CA LYS A 70 -10.62 6.67 -3.92
C LYS A 70 -11.16 5.42 -4.63
N LEU A 71 -10.31 4.41 -4.83
CA LEU A 71 -10.68 3.17 -5.50
C LEU A 71 -11.71 2.36 -4.70
N GLU A 72 -11.55 2.29 -3.37
CA GLU A 72 -12.48 1.61 -2.47
C GLU A 72 -13.86 2.28 -2.48
N ASN A 73 -13.91 3.61 -2.42
CA ASN A 73 -15.15 4.39 -2.50
C ASN A 73 -15.84 4.27 -3.87
N ALA A 74 -15.07 4.28 -4.96
CA ALA A 74 -15.60 4.03 -6.30
C ALA A 74 -16.22 2.64 -6.42
N LEU A 75 -15.57 1.63 -5.82
CA LEU A 75 -16.07 0.26 -5.81
C LEU A 75 -17.35 0.11 -4.99
N ALA A 76 -17.41 0.76 -3.83
CA ALA A 76 -18.59 0.82 -2.96
C ALA A 76 -19.77 1.54 -3.63
N SER A 77 -19.49 2.52 -4.50
CA SER A 77 -20.49 3.21 -5.32
C SER A 77 -20.87 2.44 -6.59
N GLU A 78 -20.58 1.14 -6.64
CA GLU A 78 -20.88 0.23 -7.75
C GLU A 78 -20.28 0.63 -9.11
N GLN A 79 -19.22 1.46 -9.13
CA GLN A 79 -18.59 1.83 -10.40
C GLN A 79 -18.01 0.59 -11.11
N PRO A 80 -18.08 0.52 -12.46
CA PRO A 80 -17.49 -0.58 -13.22
C PRO A 80 -15.97 -0.67 -13.03
N LEU A 81 -15.45 -1.90 -12.85
CA LEU A 81 -14.01 -2.14 -12.72
C LEU A 81 -13.20 -1.68 -13.95
N SER A 82 -13.83 -1.61 -15.12
CA SER A 82 -13.21 -1.12 -16.35
C SER A 82 -12.74 0.34 -16.26
N LEU A 83 -13.28 1.12 -15.33
CA LEU A 83 -12.88 2.52 -15.11
C LEU A 83 -11.62 2.65 -14.24
N PHE A 84 -11.15 1.56 -13.62
CA PHE A 84 -10.10 1.63 -12.60
C PHE A 84 -8.69 1.50 -13.19
N GLY A 85 -8.55 1.32 -14.51
CA GLY A 85 -7.28 0.96 -15.16
C GLY A 85 -6.13 1.94 -14.87
N GLU A 86 -6.37 3.24 -15.01
CA GLU A 86 -5.34 4.27 -14.74
C GLU A 86 -4.99 4.34 -13.25
N ASP A 87 -5.99 4.34 -12.38
CA ASP A 87 -5.79 4.38 -10.94
C ASP A 87 -5.04 3.12 -10.43
N MET A 88 -5.28 1.95 -11.03
CA MET A 88 -4.55 0.71 -10.74
C MET A 88 -3.07 0.79 -11.13
N GLN A 89 -2.76 1.43 -12.26
CA GLN A 89 -1.37 1.68 -12.66
C GLN A 89 -0.69 2.66 -11.70
N LEU A 90 -1.40 3.72 -11.29
CA LEU A 90 -0.90 4.67 -10.30
C LEU A 90 -0.65 4.00 -8.94
N LEU A 91 -1.52 3.07 -8.52
CA LEU A 91 -1.39 2.34 -7.25
C LEU A 91 -0.09 1.52 -7.23
N GLU A 92 0.20 0.83 -8.33
CA GLU A 92 1.47 0.10 -8.49
C GLU A 92 2.68 1.03 -8.47
N GLN A 93 2.64 2.14 -9.20
CA GLN A 93 3.75 3.11 -9.23
C GLN A 93 4.03 3.69 -7.85
N GLN A 94 2.99 3.97 -7.07
CA GLN A 94 3.14 4.46 -5.70
C GLN A 94 3.71 3.40 -4.75
N LEU A 95 3.35 2.13 -4.93
CA LEU A 95 3.96 1.04 -4.16
C LEU A 95 5.45 0.86 -4.50
N ILE A 96 5.83 0.97 -5.78
CA ILE A 96 7.24 0.97 -6.18
C ILE A 96 7.99 2.16 -5.57
N ALA A 97 7.36 3.35 -5.57
CA ALA A 97 7.94 4.55 -4.95
C ALA A 97 8.12 4.39 -3.43
N LEU A 98 7.16 3.76 -2.75
CA LEU A 98 7.25 3.42 -1.33
C LEU A 98 8.45 2.50 -1.07
N GLY A 99 8.61 1.41 -1.84
CA GLY A 99 9.77 0.52 -1.71
C GLY A 99 11.10 1.24 -1.86
N LYS A 100 11.23 2.12 -2.86
CA LYS A 100 12.43 2.97 -3.04
C LYS A 100 12.66 3.92 -1.86
N ALA A 101 11.59 4.50 -1.30
CA ALA A 101 11.70 5.38 -0.14
C ALA A 101 12.17 4.61 1.11
N MET A 102 11.72 3.37 1.28
CA MET A 102 12.18 2.47 2.34
C MET A 102 13.65 2.11 2.22
N ASP A 103 14.09 1.70 1.03
CA ASP A 103 15.50 1.39 0.79
C ASP A 103 16.40 2.59 1.09
N ASN A 104 15.95 3.79 0.71
CA ASN A 104 16.68 5.02 1.01
C ASN A 104 16.70 5.35 2.51
N PHE A 105 15.61 5.06 3.22
CA PHE A 105 15.54 5.24 4.67
C PHE A 105 16.50 4.27 5.38
N LEU A 106 16.45 2.98 5.06
CA LEU A 106 17.35 1.94 5.58
C LEU A 106 18.83 2.31 5.37
N LYS A 107 19.19 2.73 4.15
CA LYS A 107 20.56 3.20 3.84
C LYS A 107 21.01 4.37 4.71
N ARG A 108 20.10 5.32 5.03
CA ARG A 108 20.43 6.48 5.89
C ARG A 108 20.65 6.07 7.34
N GLU A 109 19.90 5.08 7.82
CA GLU A 109 20.01 4.56 9.19
C GLU A 109 21.15 3.54 9.37
N GLY A 110 21.96 3.29 8.31
CA GLY A 110 23.06 2.34 8.36
C GLY A 110 22.62 0.87 8.42
N LEU A 111 21.36 0.60 8.06
CA LEU A 111 20.76 -0.72 8.05
C LEU A 111 20.66 -1.22 6.60
N THR A 112 21.23 -2.38 6.32
CA THR A 112 21.06 -3.02 5.00
C THR A 112 19.80 -3.87 5.02
N SER A 113 18.96 -3.78 3.98
CA SER A 113 17.91 -4.79 3.73
C SER A 113 18.56 -6.17 3.78
N ARG A 114 18.18 -7.00 4.75
CA ARG A 114 18.57 -8.41 4.74
C ARG A 114 17.81 -9.04 3.59
N GLU A 115 18.57 -9.52 2.60
CA GLU A 115 18.11 -10.30 1.46
C GLU A 115 17.41 -11.59 1.91
#